data_AF-A0A1S3VNW1-F1
#
_entry.id   AF-A0A1S3VNW1-F1
#
_cell.length_a   1.000
_cell.length_b   1.000
_cell.length_c   1.000
_cell.angle_alpha   90.00
_cell.angle_beta   90.00
_cell.angle_gamma   90.00
#
_symmetry.space_group_name_H-M   'P 1'
#
loop_
_entity.id
_entity.type
_entity.pdbx_description
1 polymer ?
#
loop_
_entity_poly.entity_id
_entity_poly.type
_entity_poly.pdbx_seq_one_letter_code
_entity_poly.pdbx_strand_id
1 'polypeptide(L)'
;MFKLFTLPRLSWSSGNGAQEKVVLTAAEVESLRSELADIEEREAQLKARLENIDETLRSARLSGYLYIRKRWAALPGEPPPIDDTDIDDWLPRFVVLYGACLYLYLLCTDLSPHDSTLLSDIVEIDQLPSFKREDDETRHAFYILTRHGLRYECSSSSKIQVDSWLSALNFDCKLESDTSKPK
;
A
#
# COMPACT_ATOMS: atom_id res chain seq x y z
N MET A 1 15.99 11.69 -4.97
CA MET A 1 17.44 11.94 -4.85
C MET A 1 17.63 12.72 -3.55
N PHE A 2 18.09 12.06 -2.48
CA PHE A 2 18.42 12.77 -1.23
C PHE A 2 19.57 13.72 -1.53
N LYS A 3 19.37 15.03 -1.37
CA LYS A 3 20.51 15.95 -1.27
C LYS A 3 21.16 15.62 0.08
N LEU A 4 22.09 14.66 0.07
CA LEU A 4 23.01 14.50 1.17
C LEU A 4 23.77 15.81 1.27
N PHE A 5 23.74 16.40 2.46
CA PHE A 5 24.45 17.60 2.90
C PHE A 5 25.71 17.83 2.08
N THR A 6 25.62 18.66 1.03
CA THR A 6 26.80 19.24 0.42
C THR A 6 27.10 20.50 1.23
N LEU A 7 27.38 20.30 2.51
CA LEU A 7 28.01 21.34 3.32
C LEU A 7 29.37 21.58 2.65
N PRO A 8 29.61 22.76 2.05
CA PRO A 8 30.97 23.13 1.69
C PRO A 8 31.81 22.92 2.94
N ARG A 9 32.96 22.24 2.78
CA ARG A 9 33.89 21.89 3.87
C ARG A 9 34.03 23.10 4.81
N LEU A 10 33.33 23.06 5.95
CA LEU A 10 33.27 24.19 6.87
C LEU A 10 34.71 24.50 7.27
N SER A 11 35.21 25.69 6.91
CA SER A 11 36.60 26.04 7.20
C SER A 11 36.74 26.25 8.70
N TRP A 12 37.34 25.27 9.38
CA TRP A 12 37.69 25.39 10.79
C TRP A 12 38.87 26.34 10.93
N SER A 13 38.66 27.48 11.58
CA SER A 13 39.78 28.34 11.98
C SER A 13 40.41 27.78 13.26
N SER A 14 41.66 27.33 13.18
CA SER A 14 42.45 26.97 14.37
C SER A 14 42.81 28.26 15.13
N GLY A 15 41.98 28.62 16.10
CA GLY A 15 42.26 29.69 17.05
C GLY A 15 42.93 29.11 18.29
N ASN A 16 44.12 29.59 18.62
CA ASN A 16 44.84 29.22 19.85
C ASN A 16 43.94 29.36 21.09
N GLY A 17 43.61 28.24 21.73
CA GLY A 17 43.36 28.18 23.17
C GLY A 17 41.91 28.22 23.69
N ALA A 18 40.87 28.45 22.90
CA ALA A 18 39.50 28.34 23.41
C ALA A 18 38.49 28.12 22.28
N GLN A 19 37.82 26.96 22.31
CA GLN A 19 36.69 26.53 21.46
C GLN A 19 36.86 26.74 19.94
N GLU A 20 37.00 25.65 19.20
CA GLU A 20 36.80 25.64 17.74
C GLU A 20 35.45 26.30 17.41
N LYS A 21 35.52 27.47 16.78
CA LYS A 21 34.34 28.27 16.43
C LYS A 21 34.17 28.23 14.91
N VAL A 22 33.02 27.73 14.47
CA VAL A 22 32.64 27.77 13.05
C VAL A 22 32.29 29.21 12.69
N VAL A 23 33.01 29.78 11.72
CA VAL A 23 32.70 31.10 11.16
C VAL A 23 31.92 30.88 9.87
N LEU A 24 30.60 31.05 9.95
CA LEU A 24 29.71 31.01 8.79
C LEU A 24 29.49 32.44 8.27
N THR A 25 29.42 32.59 6.95
CA THR A 25 28.96 33.82 6.32
C THR A 25 27.45 34.00 6.51
N ALA A 26 26.96 35.25 6.44
CA ALA A 26 25.52 35.53 6.57
C ALA A 26 24.69 34.78 5.52
N ALA A 27 25.23 34.59 4.31
CA ALA A 27 24.59 33.83 3.24
C ALA A 27 24.49 32.33 3.57
N GLU A 28 25.51 31.74 4.19
CA GLU A 28 25.48 30.33 4.62
C GLU A 28 24.49 30.11 5.76
N VAL A 29 24.43 31.04 6.73
CA VAL A 29 23.43 30.98 7.81
C VAL A 29 22.01 31.05 7.26
N GLU A 30 21.76 31.94 6.31
CA GLU A 30 20.44 32.07 5.69
C GLU A 30 20.08 30.85 4.84
N SER A 31 21.05 30.28 4.10
CA SER A 31 20.87 29.02 3.37
C SER A 31 20.48 27.87 4.30
N LEU A 32 21.18 27.71 5.43
CA LEU A 32 20.88 26.66 6.41
C LEU A 32 19.50 26.85 7.07
N ARG A 33 19.08 28.10 7.30
CA ARG A 33 17.75 28.41 7.81
C ARG A 33 16.64 28.05 6.83
N SER A 34 16.83 28.37 5.55
CA SER A 34 15.90 27.98 4.50
C SER A 34 15.79 26.46 4.40
N GLU A 35 16.92 25.75 4.43
CA GLU A 35 16.93 24.29 4.39
C GLU A 35 16.29 23.66 5.63
N LEU A 36 16.49 24.25 6.83
CA LEU A 36 15.81 23.84 8.05
C LEU A 36 14.29 24.00 7.92
N ALA A 37 13.82 25.14 7.41
CA ALA A 37 12.40 25.40 7.20
C ALA A 37 11.77 24.39 6.21
N ASP A 38 12.46 24.09 5.10
CA ASP A 38 12.01 23.09 4.12
C ASP A 38 11.89 21.69 4.76
N ILE A 39 12.83 21.34 5.65
CA ILE A 39 12.83 20.06 6.37
C ILE A 39 11.67 20.01 7.38
N GLU A 40 11.45 21.08 8.16
CA GLU A 40 10.36 21.17 9.12
C GLU A 40 8.99 21.05 8.43
N GLU A 41 8.81 21.69 7.27
CA GLU A 41 7.60 21.54 6.47
C GLU A 41 7.41 20.09 6.00
N ARG A 42 8.48 19.47 5.47
CA ARG A 42 8.44 18.07 5.02
C ARG A 42 8.14 17.12 6.18
N GLU A 43 8.68 17.38 7.37
CA GLU A 43 8.40 16.61 8.58
C GLU A 43 6.92 16.72 8.97
N ALA A 44 6.37 17.94 8.98
CA ALA A 44 4.95 18.17 9.27
C ALA A 44 4.04 17.44 8.27
N GLN A 45 4.37 17.48 6.98
CA GLN A 45 3.64 16.74 5.94
C GLN A 45 3.68 15.22 6.16
N LEU A 46 4.85 14.67 6.52
CA LEU A 46 4.99 13.23 6.79
C LEU A 46 4.22 12.81 8.04
N LYS A 47 4.23 13.62 9.11
CA LYS A 47 3.44 13.37 10.32
C LYS A 47 1.95 13.35 10.02
N ALA A 48 1.44 14.35 9.31
CA ALA A 48 0.02 14.40 8.93
C ALA A 48 -0.39 13.19 8.09
N ARG A 49 0.48 12.72 7.18
CA ARG A 49 0.23 11.49 6.41
C ARG A 49 0.19 10.25 7.29
N LEU A 50 1.09 10.15 8.26
CA LEU A 50 1.13 9.02 9.20
C LEU A 50 -0.14 8.97 10.06
N GLU A 51 -0.57 10.11 10.59
CA GLU A 51 -1.81 10.24 11.37
C GLU A 51 -3.05 9.82 10.56
N ASN A 52 -3.13 10.24 9.30
CA ASN A 52 -4.22 9.83 8.42
C ASN A 52 -4.26 8.31 8.20
N ILE A 53 -3.09 7.67 8.04
CA ILE A 53 -3.02 6.21 7.87
C ILE A 53 -3.38 5.50 9.17
N ASP A 54 -2.88 5.97 10.31
CA ASP A 54 -3.23 5.41 11.61
C ASP A 54 -4.75 5.45 11.83
N GLU A 55 -5.39 6.57 11.50
CA GLU A 55 -6.84 6.69 11.58
C GLU A 55 -7.58 5.77 10.59
N THR A 56 -7.07 5.69 9.34
CA THR A 56 -7.61 4.77 8.33
C THR A 56 -7.55 3.32 8.81
N LEU A 57 -6.41 2.89 9.38
CA LEU A 57 -6.23 1.52 9.88
C LEU A 57 -7.09 1.25 11.12
N ARG A 58 -7.24 2.24 12.01
CA ARG A 58 -8.08 2.13 13.21
C ARG A 58 -9.57 2.02 12.86
N SER A 59 -9.98 2.69 11.79
CA SER A 59 -11.36 2.69 11.28
C SER A 59 -11.61 1.65 10.17
N ALA A 60 -10.58 0.90 9.75
CA ALA A 60 -10.71 -0.14 8.74
C ALA A 60 -11.59 -1.29 9.23
N ARG A 61 -12.44 -1.81 8.34
CA ARG A 61 -13.28 -2.98 8.65
C ARG A 61 -12.43 -4.24 8.77
N LEU A 62 -11.46 -4.38 7.87
CA LEU A 62 -10.48 -5.46 7.84
C LEU A 62 -9.15 -4.90 7.36
N SER A 63 -8.08 -5.37 7.98
CA SER A 63 -6.72 -5.15 7.50
C SER A 63 -5.88 -6.39 7.77
N GLY A 64 -4.94 -6.68 6.86
CA GLY A 64 -4.05 -7.82 7.04
C GLY A 64 -3.26 -8.18 5.80
N TYR A 65 -2.26 -9.03 6.00
CA TYR A 65 -1.49 -9.58 4.90
C TYR A 65 -2.25 -10.69 4.19
N LEU A 66 -2.25 -10.60 2.85
CA LEU A 66 -2.68 -11.64 1.94
C LEU A 66 -1.61 -11.82 0.87
N TYR A 67 -1.46 -13.04 0.39
CA TYR A 67 -0.70 -13.27 -0.84
C TYR A 67 -1.61 -12.94 -2.01
N ILE A 68 -1.15 -12.08 -2.92
CA ILE A 68 -1.94 -11.62 -4.05
C ILE A 68 -1.16 -11.83 -5.34
N ARG A 69 -1.87 -12.32 -6.35
CA ARG A 69 -1.45 -12.24 -7.75
C ARG A 69 -2.56 -11.63 -8.58
N LYS A 70 -2.18 -10.95 -9.66
CA LYS A 70 -3.12 -10.30 -10.58
C LYS A 70 -3.17 -11.10 -11.87
N ARG A 71 -4.38 -11.36 -12.35
CA ARG A 71 -4.65 -12.02 -13.63
C ARG A 71 -5.68 -11.19 -14.39
N TRP A 72 -5.57 -11.12 -15.70
CA TRP A 72 -6.62 -10.55 -16.53
C TRP A 72 -7.59 -11.67 -16.92
N ALA A 73 -8.88 -11.42 -16.83
CA ALA A 73 -9.89 -12.30 -17.40
C ALA A 73 -9.79 -12.23 -18.94
N ALA A 74 -10.01 -13.37 -19.61
CA ALA A 74 -10.04 -13.42 -21.06
C ALA A 74 -11.19 -12.54 -21.58
N LEU A 75 -10.89 -11.60 -22.48
CA LEU A 75 -11.94 -10.80 -23.13
C LEU A 75 -12.72 -11.67 -24.12
N PRO A 76 -14.02 -11.38 -24.36
CA PRO A 76 -14.81 -12.12 -25.33
C PRO A 76 -14.16 -12.08 -26.73
N GLY A 77 -13.74 -13.24 -27.24
CA GLY A 77 -13.13 -13.39 -28.57
C GLY A 77 -11.60 -13.35 -28.61
N GLU A 78 -10.94 -13.11 -27.48
CA GLU A 78 -9.48 -13.25 -27.37
C GLU A 78 -9.09 -14.69 -26.96
N PRO A 79 -7.93 -15.19 -27.41
CA PRO A 79 -7.38 -16.42 -26.86
C PRO A 79 -7.19 -16.27 -25.34
N PRO A 80 -7.35 -17.35 -24.56
CA PRO A 80 -7.09 -17.29 -23.12
C PRO A 80 -5.67 -16.74 -22.88
N PRO A 81 -5.49 -15.87 -21.87
CA PRO A 81 -4.16 -15.40 -21.48
C PRO A 81 -3.19 -16.58 -21.34
N ILE A 82 -1.94 -16.37 -21.71
CA ILE A 82 -0.88 -17.38 -21.56
C ILE A 82 -0.92 -17.89 -20.12
N ASP A 83 -1.01 -19.22 -20.00
CA ASP A 83 -1.17 -19.91 -18.73
C ASP A 83 0.18 -19.98 -18.01
N ASP A 84 0.58 -18.87 -17.40
CA ASP A 84 1.76 -18.78 -16.52
C ASP A 84 1.44 -19.33 -15.11
N THR A 85 0.56 -20.34 -14.99
CA THR A 85 0.23 -20.95 -13.69
C THR A 85 1.38 -21.72 -13.06
N ASP A 86 2.37 -22.11 -13.86
CA ASP A 86 3.61 -22.76 -13.39
C ASP A 86 4.57 -21.77 -12.68
N ILE A 87 4.33 -20.46 -12.78
CA ILE A 87 5.15 -19.43 -12.12
C ILE A 87 4.48 -19.06 -10.78
N ASP A 88 5.16 -19.31 -9.66
CA ASP A 88 4.74 -18.80 -8.35
C ASP A 88 4.98 -17.29 -8.25
N ASP A 89 4.03 -16.51 -8.75
CA ASP A 89 4.04 -15.05 -8.72
C ASP A 89 3.20 -14.46 -7.57
N TRP A 90 2.89 -15.27 -6.55
CA TRP A 90 2.16 -14.82 -5.37
C TRP A 90 3.03 -13.92 -4.49
N LEU A 91 2.63 -12.66 -4.37
CA LEU A 91 3.37 -11.66 -3.59
C LEU A 91 2.58 -11.24 -2.34
N PRO A 92 3.23 -11.16 -1.17
CA PRO A 92 2.57 -10.66 0.03
C PRO A 92 2.24 -9.18 -0.16
N ARG A 93 1.00 -8.81 0.16
CA ARG A 93 0.51 -7.43 0.15
C ARG A 93 -0.26 -7.18 1.43
N PHE A 94 -0.12 -5.98 1.97
CA PHE A 94 -0.95 -5.55 3.08
C PHE A 94 -2.23 -4.93 2.53
N VAL A 95 -3.36 -5.55 2.82
CA VAL A 95 -4.66 -5.17 2.27
C VAL A 95 -5.49 -4.51 3.35
N VAL A 96 -6.14 -3.41 3.02
CA VAL A 96 -6.99 -2.64 3.93
C VAL A 96 -8.34 -2.40 3.26
N LEU A 97 -9.41 -2.89 3.89
CA LEU A 97 -10.80 -2.60 3.53
C LEU A 97 -11.29 -1.45 4.40
N TYR A 98 -11.42 -0.28 3.79
CA TYR A 98 -11.82 0.95 4.48
C TYR A 98 -12.80 1.75 3.63
N GLY A 99 -13.96 2.09 4.22
CA GLY A 99 -15.03 2.79 3.53
C GLY A 99 -15.50 2.00 2.30
N ALA A 100 -15.52 2.68 1.14
CA ALA A 100 -15.93 2.14 -0.15
C ALA A 100 -14.76 1.59 -1.00
N CYS A 101 -13.59 1.37 -0.38
CA CYS A 101 -12.35 1.09 -1.09
C CYS A 101 -11.60 -0.09 -0.48
N LEU A 102 -10.97 -0.87 -1.36
CA LEU A 102 -9.93 -1.82 -1.01
C LEU A 102 -8.58 -1.23 -1.40
N TYR A 103 -7.70 -1.04 -0.43
CA TYR A 103 -6.36 -0.50 -0.60
C TYR A 103 -5.32 -1.61 -0.50
N LEU A 104 -4.38 -1.62 -1.44
CA LEU A 104 -3.26 -2.55 -1.46
C LEU A 104 -1.95 -1.78 -1.24
N TYR A 105 -1.23 -2.16 -0.20
CA TYR A 105 0.09 -1.65 0.12
C TYR A 105 1.13 -2.73 -0.15
N LEU A 106 2.35 -2.31 -0.49
CA LEU A 106 3.46 -3.25 -0.65
C LEU A 106 3.84 -3.81 0.72
N LEU A 107 3.91 -2.92 1.72
CA LEU A 107 4.20 -3.20 3.12
C LEU A 107 3.21 -2.46 4.03
N CYS A 108 2.98 -2.95 5.25
CA CYS A 108 2.13 -2.27 6.23
C CYS A 108 2.69 -0.92 6.71
N THR A 109 3.95 -0.60 6.39
CA THR A 109 4.63 0.66 6.76
C THR A 109 4.58 1.70 5.64
N ASP A 110 3.99 1.38 4.49
CA ASP A 110 3.96 2.30 3.36
C ASP A 110 3.02 3.48 3.63
N LEU A 111 3.50 4.70 3.36
CA LEU A 111 2.73 5.93 3.57
C LEU A 111 1.66 6.20 2.49
N SER A 112 1.54 5.32 1.50
CA SER A 112 0.55 5.42 0.44
C SER A 112 0.26 4.04 -0.13
N PRO A 113 -0.99 3.76 -0.50
CA PRO A 113 -1.32 2.52 -1.17
C PRO A 113 -0.61 2.47 -2.53
N HIS A 114 -0.17 1.27 -2.90
CA HIS A 114 0.35 0.97 -4.22
C HIS A 114 -0.80 0.88 -5.24
N ASP A 115 -1.95 0.36 -4.83
CA ASP A 115 -3.13 0.21 -5.68
C ASP A 115 -4.40 0.36 -4.84
N SER A 116 -5.51 0.76 -5.48
CA SER A 116 -6.81 0.90 -4.83
C SER A 116 -7.93 0.51 -5.77
N THR A 117 -8.93 -0.19 -5.25
CA THR A 117 -10.11 -0.63 -6.01
C THR A 117 -11.37 -0.19 -5.29
N LEU A 118 -12.30 0.47 -5.99
CA LEU A 118 -13.61 0.79 -5.43
C LEU A 118 -14.44 -0.48 -5.30
N LEU A 119 -15.23 -0.60 -4.23
CA LEU A 119 -16.11 -1.75 -4.05
C LEU A 119 -17.20 -1.78 -5.12
N SER A 120 -17.71 -0.63 -5.54
CA SER A 120 -18.61 -0.54 -6.70
C SER A 120 -18.01 -1.10 -8.00
N ASP A 121 -16.69 -1.11 -8.17
CA ASP A 121 -16.02 -1.68 -9.34
C ASP A 121 -15.93 -3.21 -9.29
N ILE A 122 -16.21 -3.83 -8.15
CA ILE A 122 -16.20 -5.28 -7.97
C ILE A 122 -17.51 -5.86 -8.50
N VAL A 123 -17.40 -6.81 -9.43
CA VAL A 123 -18.55 -7.49 -10.05
C VAL A 123 -18.77 -8.90 -9.53
N GLU A 124 -17.71 -9.57 -9.09
CA GLU A 124 -17.77 -10.95 -8.62
C GLU A 124 -16.72 -11.20 -7.53
N ILE A 125 -17.13 -11.93 -6.50
CA ILE A 125 -16.27 -12.39 -5.40
C ILE A 125 -16.64 -13.84 -5.16
N ASP A 126 -15.67 -14.76 -5.26
CA ASP A 126 -15.92 -16.17 -5.01
C ASP A 126 -14.66 -16.90 -4.53
N GLN A 127 -14.86 -18.08 -3.94
CA GLN A 127 -13.82 -18.93 -3.41
C GLN A 127 -13.06 -19.64 -4.54
N LEU A 128 -11.75 -19.75 -4.39
CA LEU A 128 -10.90 -20.55 -5.26
C LEU A 128 -10.61 -21.92 -4.62
N PRO A 129 -10.31 -22.96 -5.42
CA PRO A 129 -9.79 -24.20 -4.89
C PRO A 129 -8.58 -23.96 -4.00
N SER A 130 -8.51 -24.66 -2.87
CA SER A 130 -7.31 -24.62 -2.04
C SER A 130 -6.17 -25.33 -2.78
N PHE A 131 -4.97 -24.79 -2.67
CA PHE A 131 -3.78 -25.30 -3.34
C PHE A 131 -2.63 -25.44 -2.36
N LYS A 132 -1.60 -26.20 -2.74
CA LYS A 132 -0.35 -26.29 -1.99
C LYS A 132 0.70 -25.42 -2.65
N ARG A 133 1.48 -24.69 -1.86
CA ARG A 133 2.64 -23.93 -2.34
C ARG A 133 3.91 -24.80 -2.19
N GLU A 134 5.07 -24.27 -2.60
CA GLU A 134 6.38 -24.93 -2.48
C GLU A 134 6.71 -25.42 -1.05
N ASP A 135 6.11 -24.79 -0.03
CA ASP A 135 6.26 -25.14 1.39
C ASP A 135 5.39 -26.33 1.84
N ASP A 136 4.62 -26.94 0.94
CA ASP A 136 3.61 -27.98 1.18
C ASP A 136 2.45 -27.55 2.11
N GLU A 137 2.39 -26.26 2.49
CA GLU A 137 1.29 -25.71 3.27
C GLU A 137 0.04 -25.56 2.39
N THR A 138 -1.11 -25.95 2.93
CA THR A 138 -2.40 -25.72 2.26
C THR A 138 -2.75 -24.24 2.35
N ARG A 139 -2.90 -23.60 1.19
CA ARG A 139 -3.36 -22.23 1.04
C ARG A 139 -4.83 -22.22 0.65
N HIS A 140 -5.62 -21.45 1.38
CA HIS A 140 -6.99 -21.14 1.04
C HIS A 140 -7.02 -19.87 0.21
N ALA A 141 -7.87 -19.84 -0.81
CA ALA A 141 -7.87 -18.75 -1.76
C ALA A 141 -9.29 -18.30 -2.14
N PHE A 142 -9.37 -17.08 -2.60
CA PHE A 142 -10.55 -16.46 -3.18
C PHE A 142 -10.13 -15.49 -4.26
N TYR A 143 -11.07 -15.01 -5.06
CA TYR A 143 -10.79 -13.97 -6.04
C TYR A 143 -11.82 -12.85 -5.99
N ILE A 144 -11.39 -11.71 -6.54
CA ILE A 144 -12.19 -10.52 -6.76
C ILE A 144 -12.05 -10.17 -8.23
N LEU A 145 -13.16 -10.17 -8.97
CA LEU A 145 -13.20 -9.70 -10.36
C LEU A 145 -13.73 -8.28 -10.39
N THR A 146 -13.01 -7.41 -11.07
CA THR A 146 -13.44 -6.03 -11.33
C THR A 146 -14.18 -5.94 -12.66
N ARG A 147 -15.00 -4.88 -12.81
CA ARG A 147 -15.72 -4.55 -14.05
C ARG A 147 -14.81 -4.36 -15.26
N HIS A 148 -13.52 -4.10 -15.04
CA HIS A 148 -12.52 -3.93 -16.10
C HIS A 148 -11.86 -5.24 -16.53
N GLY A 149 -12.27 -6.38 -15.95
CA GLY A 149 -11.70 -7.70 -16.24
C GLY A 149 -10.42 -8.01 -15.45
N LEU A 150 -9.94 -7.10 -14.58
CA LEU A 150 -8.83 -7.40 -13.68
C LEU A 150 -9.33 -8.31 -12.55
N ARG A 151 -8.67 -9.45 -12.36
CA ARG A 151 -8.91 -10.42 -11.30
C ARG A 151 -7.77 -10.36 -10.28
N TYR A 152 -8.11 -10.04 -9.04
CA TYR A 152 -7.24 -10.22 -7.89
C TYR A 152 -7.47 -11.61 -7.33
N GLU A 153 -6.45 -12.46 -7.35
CA GLU A 153 -6.48 -13.72 -6.62
C GLU A 153 -5.76 -13.51 -5.29
N CYS A 154 -6.42 -13.88 -4.20
CA CYS A 154 -5.99 -13.64 -2.84
C CYS A 154 -5.88 -14.98 -2.10
N SER A 155 -4.81 -15.20 -1.36
CA SER A 155 -4.62 -16.42 -0.59
C SER A 155 -4.01 -16.20 0.80
N SER A 156 -4.28 -17.15 1.69
CA SER A 156 -3.73 -17.23 3.04
C SER A 156 -3.64 -18.68 3.51
N SER A 157 -2.74 -18.97 4.47
CA SER A 157 -2.73 -20.25 5.19
C SER A 157 -3.89 -20.40 6.18
N SER A 158 -4.59 -19.31 6.52
CA SER A 158 -5.71 -19.34 7.46
C SER A 158 -7.04 -19.32 6.74
N LYS A 159 -7.80 -20.43 6.84
CA LYS A 159 -9.16 -20.51 6.31
C LYS A 159 -10.08 -19.46 6.93
N ILE A 160 -9.96 -19.25 8.24
CA ILE A 160 -10.76 -18.26 8.98
C ILE A 160 -10.51 -16.86 8.45
N GLN A 161 -9.26 -16.53 8.10
CA GLN A 161 -8.93 -15.24 7.51
C GLN A 161 -9.60 -15.07 6.15
N VAL A 162 -9.52 -16.07 5.27
CA VAL A 162 -10.20 -16.06 3.96
C VAL A 162 -11.71 -15.92 4.09
N ASP A 163 -12.33 -16.71 4.97
CA ASP A 163 -13.76 -16.68 5.19
C ASP A 163 -14.22 -15.31 5.76
N SER A 164 -13.38 -14.67 6.60
CA SER A 164 -13.62 -13.32 7.12
C SER A 164 -13.57 -12.26 6.01
N TRP A 165 -12.58 -12.33 5.12
CA TRP A 165 -12.48 -11.44 3.95
C TRP A 165 -13.67 -11.61 3.01
N LEU A 166 -14.02 -12.85 2.65
CA LEU A 166 -15.18 -13.16 1.82
C LEU A 166 -16.47 -12.60 2.41
N SER A 167 -16.69 -12.80 3.71
CA SER A 167 -17.90 -12.33 4.41
C SER A 167 -18.00 -10.81 4.41
N ALA A 168 -16.89 -10.12 4.66
CA ALA A 168 -16.89 -8.67 4.69
C ALA A 168 -17.08 -8.07 3.29
N LEU A 169 -16.31 -8.52 2.29
CA LEU A 169 -16.42 -8.02 0.92
C LEU A 169 -17.82 -8.23 0.36
N ASN A 170 -18.42 -9.40 0.57
CA ASN A 170 -19.80 -9.66 0.15
C ASN A 170 -20.82 -8.74 0.84
N PHE A 171 -20.61 -8.41 2.11
CA PHE A 171 -21.49 -7.50 2.83
C PHE A 171 -21.36 -6.05 2.32
N ASP A 172 -20.13 -5.54 2.16
CA ASP A 172 -19.92 -4.15 1.75
C ASP A 172 -20.29 -3.91 0.29
N CYS A 173 -19.99 -4.85 -0.62
CA CYS A 173 -20.40 -4.73 -2.03
C CYS A 173 -21.92 -4.72 -2.18
N LYS A 174 -22.64 -5.51 -1.36
CA LYS A 174 -24.11 -5.47 -1.33
C LYS A 174 -24.63 -4.13 -0.82
N LEU A 175 -24.03 -3.60 0.25
CA LEU A 175 -24.42 -2.31 0.81
C LEU A 175 -24.25 -1.16 -0.22
N GLU A 176 -23.16 -1.15 -0.97
CA GLU A 176 -22.93 -0.18 -2.06
C GLU A 176 -23.93 -0.34 -3.23
N SER A 177 -24.29 -1.58 -3.56
CA SER A 177 -25.26 -1.84 -4.62
C SER A 177 -26.68 -1.35 -4.28
N ASP A 178 -27.03 -1.29 -2.99
CA ASP A 178 -28.34 -0.84 -2.55
C ASP A 178 -28.40 0.68 -2.34
N THR A 179 -27.28 1.34 -2.02
CA THR A 179 -27.19 2.81 -1.98
C THR A 179 -27.15 3.45 -3.37
N SER A 180 -26.69 2.72 -4.40
CA SER A 180 -26.60 3.20 -5.78
C SER A 180 -27.90 3.07 -6.60
N LYS A 181 -28.94 2.41 -6.07
CA LYS A 181 -30.27 2.39 -6.70
C LYS A 181 -31.01 3.70 -6.39
N PRO A 182 -31.48 4.47 -7.39
CA PRO A 182 -32.31 5.64 -7.13
C PRO A 182 -33.66 5.18 -6.53
N LYS A 183 -34.13 5.91 -5.52
CA LYS A 183 -35.51 5.80 -5.02
C LYS A 183 -36.53 6.32 -6.03
#